data_AF-A0A1W1E8A7-F1
#
_entry.id   AF-A0A1W1E8A7-F1
#
_cell.length_a   1.000
_cell.length_b   1.000
_cell.length_c   1.000
_cell.angle_alpha   90.00
_cell.angle_beta   90.00
_cell.angle_gamma   90.00
#
_symmetry.space_group_name_H-M   'P 1'
#
loop_
_entity.id
_entity.type
_entity.pdbx_description
1 polymer ?
#
loop_
_entity_poly.entity_id
_entity_poly.type
_entity_poly.pdbx_seq_one_letter_code
_entity_poly.pdbx_strand_id
1 'polypeptide(L)'
;MQQLSRYKALKVIHDTQGRIFSATFIKKDGSIRQMIARIGVSKNQKGGTNGASAKNNLVTVYDMAKGGYRMINLKTLLTLKACGETYKVV
;
A
#
# COMPACT_ATOMS: atom_id res chain seq x y z
N MET A 1 -4.81 -18.61 0.45
CA MET A 1 -4.55 -17.29 -0.17
C MET A 1 -5.79 -16.90 -0.95
N GLN A 2 -6.44 -15.79 -0.60
CA GLN A 2 -7.70 -15.38 -1.23
C GLN A 2 -7.43 -14.48 -2.44
N GLN A 3 -8.33 -14.47 -3.42
CA GLN A 3 -8.26 -13.53 -4.53
C GLN A 3 -8.93 -12.21 -4.16
N LEU A 4 -8.30 -11.10 -4.55
CA LEU A 4 -8.79 -9.76 -4.28
C LEU A 4 -8.77 -8.95 -5.57
N SER A 5 -9.88 -8.32 -5.92
CA SER A 5 -9.89 -7.40 -7.05
C SER A 5 -9.10 -6.14 -6.72
N ARG A 6 -8.44 -5.55 -7.72
CA ARG A 6 -7.69 -4.28 -7.55
C ARG A 6 -8.51 -3.18 -6.88
N TYR A 7 -9.80 -3.07 -7.22
CA TYR A 7 -10.71 -2.10 -6.61
C TYR A 7 -10.90 -2.30 -5.11
N LYS A 8 -10.89 -3.55 -4.65
CA LYS A 8 -11.04 -3.89 -3.22
C LYS A 8 -9.74 -3.76 -2.44
N ALA A 9 -8.58 -3.75 -3.09
CA ALA A 9 -7.28 -3.60 -2.42
C ALA A 9 -7.18 -2.30 -1.61
N LEU A 10 -7.69 -1.19 -2.15
CA LEU A 10 -7.73 0.09 -1.43
C LEU A 10 -8.55 -0.03 -0.14
N LYS A 11 -9.72 -0.68 -0.21
CA LYS A 11 -10.59 -0.90 0.94
C LYS A 11 -9.88 -1.73 2.02
N VAL A 12 -9.24 -2.84 1.65
CA VAL A 12 -8.48 -3.67 2.60
C VAL A 12 -7.36 -2.89 3.29
N ILE A 13 -6.65 -2.01 2.56
CA ILE A 13 -5.63 -1.14 3.17
C ILE A 13 -6.28 -0.18 4.18
N HIS A 14 -7.42 0.44 3.86
CA HIS A 14 -8.13 1.32 4.82
C HIS A 14 -8.67 0.56 6.03
N ASP A 15 -9.17 -0.67 5.84
CA ASP A 15 -9.70 -1.54 6.89
C ASP A 15 -8.60 -2.00 7.88
N THR A 16 -7.32 -1.77 7.56
CA THR A 16 -6.21 -1.95 8.54
C THR A 16 -6.32 -0.99 9.72
N GLN A 17 -7.02 0.14 9.57
CA GLN A 17 -7.12 1.21 10.57
C GLN A 17 -5.74 1.66 11.09
N GLY A 18 -4.75 1.74 10.19
CA GLY A 18 -3.39 2.18 10.53
C GLY A 18 -2.51 1.11 11.18
N ARG A 19 -2.99 -0.15 11.26
CA ARG A 19 -2.14 -1.32 11.58
C ARG A 19 -1.15 -1.58 10.45
N ILE A 20 -0.07 -2.27 10.80
CA ILE A 20 0.98 -2.64 9.84
C ILE A 20 0.47 -3.73 8.90
N PHE A 21 0.76 -3.58 7.62
CA PHE A 21 0.49 -4.55 6.57
C PHE A 21 1.71 -4.74 5.67
N SER A 22 1.72 -5.82 4.90
CA SER A 22 2.74 -6.07 3.88
C SER A 22 2.14 -6.03 2.49
N ALA A 23 2.85 -5.42 1.54
CA ALA A 23 2.44 -5.31 0.15
C ALA A 23 3.60 -5.68 -0.77
N THR A 24 3.31 -6.44 -1.83
CA THR A 24 4.27 -6.77 -2.88
C THR A 24 3.76 -6.25 -4.21
N PHE A 25 4.57 -5.45 -4.91
CA PHE A 25 4.19 -4.80 -6.17
C PHE A 25 5.37 -4.69 -7.14
N ILE A 26 5.05 -4.51 -8.42
CA ILE A 26 6.04 -4.28 -9.47
C ILE A 26 6.36 -2.79 -9.54
N LYS A 27 7.65 -2.43 -9.46
CA LYS A 27 8.14 -1.06 -9.65
C LYS A 27 8.09 -0.64 -11.12
N LYS A 28 8.33 0.66 -11.38
CA LYS A 28 8.44 1.19 -12.75
C LYS A 28 9.54 0.50 -13.58
N ASP A 29 10.62 0.07 -12.93
CA ASP A 29 11.74 -0.65 -13.56
C ASP A 29 11.47 -2.16 -13.78
N GLY A 30 10.26 -2.65 -13.45
CA GLY A 30 9.89 -4.05 -13.62
C GLY A 30 10.31 -4.97 -12.47
N SER A 31 11.14 -4.51 -11.53
CA SER A 31 11.54 -5.35 -10.39
C SER A 31 10.46 -5.41 -9.31
N ILE A 32 10.38 -6.54 -8.61
CA ILE A 32 9.42 -6.79 -7.54
C ILE A 32 9.93 -6.17 -6.24
N ARG A 33 9.07 -5.43 -5.54
CA ARG A 33 9.34 -4.90 -4.21
C ARG A 33 8.32 -5.43 -3.22
N GLN A 34 8.81 -6.02 -2.13
CA GLN A 34 8.05 -6.24 -0.91
C GLN A 34 8.25 -5.05 0.03
N MET A 35 7.18 -4.60 0.67
CA MET A 35 7.20 -3.47 1.59
C MET A 35 6.35 -3.77 2.83
N ILE A 36 6.81 -3.29 3.98
CA ILE A 36 6.06 -3.29 5.25
C ILE A 36 5.63 -1.84 5.49
N ALA A 37 4.34 -1.61 5.57
CA ALA A 37 3.80 -0.25 5.59
C ALA A 37 2.58 -0.11 6.52
N ARG A 38 2.25 1.13 6.85
CA ARG A 38 1.00 1.50 7.53
C ARG A 38 0.46 2.83 7.01
N ILE A 39 -0.82 3.05 7.20
CA ILE A 39 -1.47 4.34 6.92
C ILE A 39 -1.64 5.18 8.19
N GLY A 40 -1.98 6.46 8.04
CA GLY A 40 -2.35 7.33 9.16
C GLY A 40 -1.19 7.86 10.01
N VAL A 41 0.06 7.74 9.56
CA VAL A 41 1.20 8.36 10.25
C VAL A 41 1.17 9.87 9.99
N SER A 42 1.07 10.65 11.06
CA SER A 42 1.07 12.12 11.03
C SER A 42 2.37 12.75 11.53
N LYS A 43 3.04 12.11 12.51
CA LYS A 43 4.25 12.63 13.19
C LYS A 43 5.36 13.11 12.25
N ASN A 44 5.51 12.48 11.09
CA ASN A 44 6.59 12.75 10.15
C ASN A 44 6.16 13.56 8.93
N GLN A 45 4.90 14.03 8.88
CA GLN A 45 4.39 14.80 7.75
C GLN A 45 5.19 16.09 7.60
N LYS A 46 5.83 16.24 6.45
CA LYS A 46 6.33 17.52 5.97
C LYS A 46 5.21 18.08 5.09
N GLY A 47 4.77 19.32 5.34
CA GLY A 47 3.65 19.92 4.60
C GLY A 47 3.80 19.84 3.08
N GLY A 48 2.70 20.02 2.35
CA GLY A 48 2.66 19.94 0.89
C GLY A 48 1.45 19.17 0.35
N THR A 49 1.39 19.00 -0.97
CA THR A 49 0.26 18.36 -1.64
C THR A 49 0.52 16.87 -1.86
N ASN A 50 -0.35 16.02 -1.34
CA ASN A 50 -0.32 14.58 -1.61
C ASN A 50 -0.93 14.28 -2.99
N GLY A 51 -0.09 13.91 -3.95
CA GLY A 51 -0.54 13.55 -5.29
C GLY A 51 -1.17 12.15 -5.41
N ALA A 52 -1.16 11.34 -4.35
CA ALA A 52 -1.76 10.01 -4.38
C ALA A 52 -3.29 10.11 -4.30
N SER A 53 -3.98 9.41 -5.18
CA SER A 53 -5.43 9.34 -5.20
C SER A 53 -5.92 8.00 -5.74
N ALA A 54 -7.18 7.68 -5.45
CA ALA A 54 -7.83 6.54 -6.10
C ALA A 54 -7.83 6.68 -7.65
N LYS A 55 -7.90 7.92 -8.18
CA LYS A 55 -7.93 8.19 -9.62
C LYS A 55 -6.64 7.77 -10.34
N ASN A 56 -5.48 7.88 -9.68
CA ASN A 56 -4.20 7.45 -10.24
C ASN A 56 -3.72 6.11 -9.68
N ASN A 57 -4.58 5.36 -8.98
CA ASN A 57 -4.27 4.07 -8.37
C ASN A 57 -3.10 4.13 -7.37
N LEU A 58 -2.84 5.28 -6.75
CA LEU A 58 -1.76 5.44 -5.78
C LEU A 58 -2.31 5.56 -4.37
N VAL A 59 -1.66 4.88 -3.43
CA VAL A 59 -1.94 5.00 -2.00
C VAL A 59 -0.68 5.45 -1.29
N THR A 60 -0.77 6.58 -0.58
CA THR A 60 0.30 7.05 0.29
C THR A 60 0.31 6.24 1.57
N VAL A 61 1.48 5.68 1.87
CA VAL A 61 1.73 4.86 3.04
C VAL A 61 3.03 5.29 3.69
N TYR A 62 3.21 4.96 4.96
CA TYR A 62 4.48 5.11 5.64
C TYR A 62 5.21 3.77 5.62
N ASP A 63 6.37 3.73 4.96
CA ASP A 63 7.27 2.58 4.90
C ASP A 63 7.98 2.44 6.25
N MET A 64 7.68 1.36 6.96
CA MET A 64 8.21 1.12 8.30
C MET A 64 9.69 0.71 8.28
N ALA A 65 10.19 0.16 7.17
CA ALA A 65 11.58 -0.25 7.03
C ALA A 65 12.48 0.92 6.65
N LYS A 66 11.98 1.87 5.86
CA LYS A 66 12.73 3.08 5.44
C LYS A 66 12.43 4.32 6.27
N GLY A 67 11.41 4.28 7.12
CA GLY A 67 11.05 5.40 7.98
C GLY A 67 10.53 6.63 7.22
N GLY A 68 9.81 6.44 6.10
CA GLY A 68 9.36 7.56 5.26
C GLY A 68 8.11 7.29 4.45
N TYR A 69 7.47 8.35 3.95
CA TYR A 69 6.31 8.22 3.08
C TYR A 69 6.72 7.67 1.71
N ARG A 70 5.93 6.72 1.22
CA ARG A 70 6.03 6.09 -0.09
C ARG A 70 4.64 5.96 -0.69
N MET A 71 4.59 5.67 -1.98
CA MET A 71 3.34 5.35 -2.67
C MET A 71 3.34 3.90 -3.12
N ILE A 72 2.22 3.22 -2.93
CA ILE A 72 1.94 1.92 -3.52
C ILE A 72 1.09 2.16 -4.76
N ASN A 73 1.48 1.56 -5.90
CA ASN A 73 0.64 1.52 -7.08
C ASN A 73 -0.27 0.29 -7.05
N LEU A 74 -1.57 0.50 -6.87
CA LEU A 74 -2.58 -0.55 -6.82
C LEU A 74 -2.72 -1.31 -8.14
N LYS A 75 -2.35 -0.69 -9.28
CA LYS A 75 -2.39 -1.34 -10.59
C LYS A 75 -1.36 -2.46 -10.70
N THR A 76 -0.19 -2.27 -10.10
CA THR A 76 0.92 -3.24 -10.12
C THR A 76 1.07 -4.03 -8.82
N LEU A 77 0.07 -3.94 -7.93
CA LEU A 77 0.01 -4.71 -6.70
C LEU A 77 -0.23 -6.18 -7.02
N LEU A 78 0.59 -7.06 -6.45
CA LEU A 78 0.55 -8.50 -6.66
C LEU A 78 -0.04 -9.21 -5.45
N THR A 79 0.42 -8.86 -4.25
CA THR A 79 -0.08 -9.43 -3.00
C THR A 79 -0.21 -8.39 -1.91
N LEU A 80 -1.19 -8.61 -1.03
CA LEU A 80 -1.46 -7.80 0.15
C LEU A 80 -1.65 -8.74 1.33
N LYS A 81 -0.96 -8.49 2.44
CA LYS A 81 -1.15 -9.21 3.70
C LYS A 81 -1.57 -8.20 4.77
N ALA A 82 -2.81 -8.32 5.23
CA ALA A 82 -3.43 -7.38 6.15
C ALA A 82 -4.45 -8.13 7.02
N CYS A 83 -4.64 -7.68 8.26
CA CYS A 83 -5.63 -8.25 9.20
C CYS A 83 -5.54 -9.78 9.39
N GLY A 84 -4.33 -10.34 9.32
CA GLY A 84 -4.10 -11.80 9.44
C GLY A 84 -4.32 -12.59 8.15
N GLU A 85 -4.85 -11.96 7.10
CA GLU A 85 -5.17 -12.60 5.83
C GLU A 85 -4.16 -12.26 4.74
N THR A 86 -4.00 -13.17 3.78
CA THR A 86 -3.12 -13.00 2.61
C THR A 86 -3.93 -13.07 1.33
N TYR A 87 -3.86 -11.97 0.57
CA TYR A 87 -4.61 -11.74 -0.66
C TYR A 87 -3.66 -11.71 -1.86
N LYS A 88 -4.05 -12.39 -2.94
CA LYS A 88 -3.48 -12.25 -4.27
C LYS A 88 -4.35 -11.28 -5.05
N VAL A 89 -3.77 -10.20 -5.55
CA VAL A 89 -4.49 -9.18 -6.30
C VAL A 89 -4.56 -9.61 -7.76
N VAL A 90 -5.78 -9.71 -8.29
CA VAL A 90 -6.08 -10.16 -9.66
C VAL A 90 -6.91 -9.15 -10.43
#